data_AF-A0A6B3AE54-F1
#
_entry.id   AF-A0A6B3AE54-F1
#
_cell.length_a   1.000
_cell.length_b   1.000
_cell.length_c   1.000
_cell.angle_alpha   90.00
_cell.angle_beta   90.00
_cell.angle_gamma   90.00
#
_symmetry.space_group_name_H-M   'P 1'
#
loop_
_entity.id
_entity.type
_entity.pdbx_description
1 polymer ?
#
loop_
_entity_poly.entity_id
_entity_poly.type
_entity_poly.pdbx_seq_one_letter_code
_entity_poly.pdbx_strand_id
1 'polypeptide(L)'
;GVLAAARPDLLVVVGPADGTGSASYPQGTAGSFRGFGVDLGVRLGASPDRTGDTAGARPDTEAGRDLPPALAVGAWLLSRAGWTHAPVEGLGVPEPLAAERCIQEGRDLAARAERVALLVMGDASACRTLKAPGYLDERAAPFDAEVARALEAADTAALRALDPVLAGELQVSGRAPWQVLAGAAENTPFTGALLYEDAPYGVGYLVATWSRP
;
A
#
# COMPACT_ATOMS: atom_id res chain seq x y z
N GLY A 1 11.97 2.79 -12.81
CA GLY A 1 11.08 1.67 -12.46
C GLY A 1 9.75 1.79 -13.19
N VAL A 2 8.91 0.75 -13.16
CA VAL A 2 7.63 0.68 -13.90
C VAL A 2 6.73 1.90 -13.65
N LEU A 3 6.62 2.36 -12.39
CA LEU A 3 5.83 3.55 -12.02
C LEU A 3 6.26 4.82 -12.78
N ALA A 4 7.56 5.07 -12.91
CA ALA A 4 8.07 6.25 -13.61
C ALA A 4 7.85 6.15 -15.12
N ALA A 5 8.02 4.94 -15.68
CA ALA A 5 7.82 4.68 -17.11
C ALA A 5 6.36 4.89 -17.54
N ALA A 6 5.40 4.63 -16.63
CA ALA A 6 3.98 4.82 -16.87
C ALA A 6 3.55 6.30 -17.03
N ARG A 7 4.42 7.26 -16.62
CA ARG A 7 4.17 8.70 -16.66
C ARG A 7 2.77 9.06 -16.12
N PRO A 8 2.43 8.68 -14.87
CA PRO A 8 1.12 8.97 -14.32
C PRO A 8 0.90 10.48 -14.17
N ASP A 9 -0.36 10.89 -14.17
CA ASP A 9 -0.80 12.24 -13.81
C ASP A 9 -1.05 12.33 -12.27
N LEU A 10 -1.25 11.19 -11.62
CA LEU A 10 -1.40 11.04 -10.17
C LEU A 10 -0.81 9.71 -9.68
N LEU A 11 -0.03 9.76 -8.60
CA LEU A 11 0.38 8.57 -7.85
C LEU A 11 -0.38 8.50 -6.52
N VAL A 12 -1.01 7.37 -6.22
CA VAL A 12 -1.67 7.14 -4.93
C VAL A 12 -0.98 6.00 -4.18
N VAL A 13 -0.52 6.28 -2.96
CA VAL A 13 -0.02 5.26 -2.03
C VAL A 13 -1.22 4.73 -1.25
N VAL A 14 -1.58 3.46 -1.45
CA VAL A 14 -2.70 2.81 -0.79
C VAL A 14 -2.14 1.87 0.28
N GLY A 15 -2.70 1.85 1.48
CA GLY A 15 -2.23 0.93 2.52
C GLY A 15 -3.19 0.80 3.70
N PRO A 16 -2.94 -0.17 4.61
CA PRO A 16 -3.74 -0.34 5.80
C PRO A 16 -3.69 0.91 6.69
N ALA A 17 -4.82 1.25 7.31
CA ALA A 17 -4.94 2.32 8.27
C ALA A 17 -5.95 1.98 9.36
N ASP A 18 -5.83 2.59 10.53
CA ASP A 18 -6.84 2.44 11.58
C ASP A 18 -8.12 3.21 11.25
N GLY A 19 -9.24 2.77 11.82
CA GLY A 19 -10.54 3.45 11.71
C GLY A 19 -11.64 2.56 11.13
N THR A 20 -12.79 3.17 10.85
CA THR A 20 -13.99 2.48 10.33
C THR A 20 -14.27 2.76 8.86
N GLY A 21 -13.54 3.69 8.25
CA GLY A 21 -13.68 4.04 6.84
C GLY A 21 -12.37 4.46 6.20
N SER A 22 -12.33 4.43 4.87
CA SER A 22 -11.21 4.91 4.08
C SER A 22 -10.96 6.38 4.33
N ALA A 23 -9.70 6.79 4.20
CA ALA A 23 -9.36 8.15 4.52
C ALA A 23 -8.13 8.64 3.74
N SER A 24 -8.26 9.84 3.16
CA SER A 24 -7.24 10.44 2.29
C SER A 24 -6.17 11.23 3.03
N TYR A 25 -4.95 11.19 2.51
CA TYR A 25 -3.79 11.91 3.01
C TYR A 25 -3.21 12.75 1.87
N PRO A 26 -3.24 14.09 1.98
CA PRO A 26 -2.73 14.96 0.92
C PRO A 26 -1.20 14.85 0.79
N GLN A 27 -0.68 15.32 -0.35
CA GLN A 27 0.75 15.50 -0.54
C GLN A 27 1.35 16.35 0.58
N GLY A 28 2.54 15.97 1.04
CA GLY A 28 3.27 16.66 2.10
C GLY A 28 2.89 16.24 3.53
N THR A 29 1.86 15.39 3.72
CA THR A 29 1.54 14.84 5.05
C THR A 29 2.76 14.15 5.65
N ALA A 30 3.01 14.43 6.92
CA ALA A 30 4.16 13.91 7.66
C ALA A 30 3.93 12.48 8.12
N GLY A 31 5.00 11.70 8.17
CA GLY A 31 5.06 10.41 8.85
C GLY A 31 6.36 10.28 9.63
N SER A 32 6.41 9.32 10.56
CA SER A 32 7.63 9.07 11.34
C SER A 32 7.76 7.60 11.74
N PHE A 33 9.01 7.13 11.81
CA PHE A 33 9.36 5.82 12.35
C PHE A 33 9.85 5.87 13.81
N ARG A 34 9.75 7.02 14.48
CA ARG A 34 10.19 7.18 15.88
C ARG A 34 9.45 6.25 16.85
N GLY A 35 8.19 5.93 16.55
CA GLY A 35 7.41 4.94 17.30
C GLY A 35 7.97 3.51 17.24
N PHE A 36 8.83 3.23 16.26
CA PHE A 36 9.55 1.97 16.10
C PHE A 36 11.02 2.08 16.55
N GLY A 37 11.39 3.16 17.24
CA GLY A 37 12.77 3.40 17.70
C GLY A 37 13.73 3.89 16.61
N VAL A 38 13.23 4.22 15.42
CA VAL A 38 14.04 4.75 14.31
C VAL A 38 13.87 6.27 14.24
N ASP A 39 14.95 7.02 14.45
CA ASP A 39 14.92 8.48 14.29
C ASP A 39 14.89 8.88 12.80
N LEU A 40 13.73 8.72 12.18
CA LEU A 40 13.48 9.07 10.80
C LEU A 40 12.08 9.67 10.64
N GLY A 41 12.03 10.86 10.02
CA GLY A 41 10.80 11.51 9.57
C GLY A 41 10.69 11.43 8.05
N VAL A 42 9.48 11.33 7.53
CA VAL A 42 9.18 11.24 6.10
C VAL A 42 8.02 12.14 5.71
N ARG A 43 7.88 12.41 4.41
CA ARG A 43 6.73 13.13 3.85
C ARG A 43 6.24 12.45 2.59
N LEU A 44 4.92 12.47 2.40
CA LEU A 44 4.29 11.89 1.22
C LEU A 44 4.50 12.80 0.00
N GLY A 45 5.44 12.43 -0.88
CA GLY A 45 5.83 13.25 -2.03
C GLY A 45 6.63 14.50 -1.65
N ALA A 46 7.16 15.19 -2.67
CA ALA A 46 7.89 16.45 -2.48
C ALA A 46 6.90 17.61 -2.30
N SER A 47 6.99 18.36 -1.20
CA SER A 47 6.32 19.65 -1.13
C SER A 47 7.11 20.65 -1.99
N PRO A 48 6.47 21.43 -2.89
CA PRO A 48 7.17 22.40 -3.74
C PRO A 48 8.01 23.45 -2.99
N ASP A 49 7.73 23.66 -1.70
CA ASP A 49 8.20 24.84 -0.97
C ASP A 49 9.49 24.66 -0.15
N ARG A 50 10.28 23.60 -0.32
CA ARG A 50 11.55 23.46 0.44
C ARG A 50 12.75 23.01 -0.38
N THR A 51 13.35 23.99 -1.07
CA THR A 51 14.81 24.07 -1.21
C THR A 51 15.37 24.70 0.05
N GLY A 52 15.74 23.89 1.05
CA GLY A 52 16.32 24.43 2.28
C GLY A 52 16.41 23.44 3.42
N ASP A 53 17.65 23.08 3.73
CA ASP A 53 18.10 22.42 4.95
C ASP A 53 17.38 22.98 6.20
N THR A 54 16.67 22.13 6.95
CA THR A 54 16.21 22.46 8.31
C THR A 54 16.04 21.20 9.14
N ALA A 55 17.14 20.74 9.72
CA ALA A 55 17.08 20.19 11.07
C ALA A 55 16.35 21.21 11.98
N GLY A 56 15.18 20.86 12.51
CA GLY A 56 14.60 21.54 13.68
C GLY A 56 13.35 22.41 13.50
N ALA A 57 12.78 22.59 12.31
CA ALA A 57 11.56 23.39 12.17
C ALA A 57 10.29 22.51 12.27
N ARG A 58 9.56 22.63 13.39
CA ARG A 58 8.22 22.06 13.59
C ARG A 58 7.29 22.78 12.61
N PRO A 59 6.72 22.12 11.59
CA PRO A 59 5.71 22.76 10.76
C PRO A 59 4.44 22.85 11.59
N ASP A 60 3.86 24.04 11.60
CA ASP A 60 2.53 24.30 12.12
C ASP A 60 1.55 23.41 11.34
N THR A 61 1.23 22.27 11.93
CA THR A 61 0.21 21.35 11.44
C THR A 61 -1.14 22.05 11.53
N GLU A 62 -1.69 22.50 10.39
CA GLU A 62 -3.12 22.29 10.18
C GLU A 62 -3.41 20.85 10.62
N ALA A 63 -4.32 20.67 11.57
CA ALA A 63 -4.52 19.44 12.32
C ALA A 63 -4.86 18.25 11.40
N GLY A 64 -3.82 17.66 10.81
CA GLY A 64 -3.87 16.53 9.90
C GLY A 64 -3.09 15.40 10.55
N ARG A 65 -3.81 14.32 10.85
CA ARG A 65 -3.27 13.01 11.24
C ARG A 65 -1.97 12.64 10.52
N ASP A 66 -1.02 12.09 11.27
CA ASP A 66 0.22 11.51 10.72
C ASP A 66 -0.09 10.33 9.79
N LEU A 67 0.83 10.04 8.87
CA LEU A 67 0.74 8.88 7.99
C LEU A 67 0.74 7.58 8.82
N PRO A 68 -0.18 6.64 8.53
CA PRO A 68 -0.09 5.27 9.00
C PRO A 68 1.26 4.64 8.58
N PRO A 69 1.78 3.67 9.34
CA PRO A 69 3.10 3.09 9.09
C PRO A 69 3.31 2.62 7.64
N ALA A 70 2.32 1.95 7.04
CA ALA A 70 2.40 1.47 5.67
C ALA A 70 2.55 2.62 4.65
N LEU A 71 1.80 3.72 4.83
CA LEU A 71 1.92 4.89 3.97
C LEU A 71 3.24 5.64 4.20
N ALA A 72 3.74 5.65 5.44
CA ALA A 72 5.05 6.21 5.75
C ALA A 72 6.19 5.41 5.07
N VAL A 73 6.09 4.08 4.99
CA VAL A 73 7.02 3.24 4.21
C VAL A 73 6.91 3.56 2.72
N GLY A 74 5.70 3.68 2.17
CA GLY A 74 5.51 4.10 0.78
C GLY A 74 6.14 5.47 0.48
N ALA A 75 5.94 6.45 1.35
CA ALA A 75 6.56 7.76 1.26
C ALA A 75 8.10 7.69 1.31
N TRP A 76 8.66 6.88 2.21
CA TRP A 76 10.09 6.63 2.31
C TRP A 76 10.67 6.01 1.03
N LEU A 77 10.01 5.00 0.47
CA LEU A 77 10.44 4.35 -0.78
C LEU A 77 10.45 5.34 -1.94
N LEU A 78 9.41 6.18 -2.07
CA LEU A 78 9.33 7.20 -3.10
C LEU A 78 10.42 8.27 -2.95
N SER A 79 10.69 8.70 -1.72
CA SER A 79 11.80 9.62 -1.43
C SER A 79 13.14 9.01 -1.81
N ARG A 80 13.39 7.75 -1.44
CA ARG A 80 14.63 7.02 -1.78
C ARG A 80 14.80 6.83 -3.28
N ALA A 81 13.70 6.68 -4.02
CA ALA A 81 13.69 6.58 -5.47
C ALA A 81 13.79 7.95 -6.18
N GLY A 82 13.78 9.07 -5.44
CA GLY A 82 13.81 10.42 -6.01
C GLY A 82 12.56 10.75 -6.84
N TRP A 83 11.39 10.26 -6.43
CA TRP A 83 10.15 10.47 -7.18
C TRP A 83 9.75 11.95 -7.26
N THR A 84 9.66 12.48 -8.49
CA THR A 84 9.21 13.86 -8.76
C THR A 84 8.23 13.95 -9.94
N HIS A 85 7.79 12.81 -10.50
CA HIS A 85 7.10 12.78 -11.80
C HIS A 85 5.64 13.23 -11.77
N ALA A 86 4.94 13.05 -10.65
CA ALA A 86 3.54 13.38 -10.49
C ALA A 86 3.23 13.70 -9.02
N PRO A 87 2.13 14.45 -8.73
CA PRO A 87 1.60 14.59 -7.39
C PRO A 87 1.38 13.23 -6.71
N VAL A 88 1.57 13.21 -5.39
CA VAL A 88 1.44 11.99 -4.58
C VAL A 88 0.40 12.19 -3.50
N GLU A 89 -0.59 11.31 -3.45
CA GLU A 89 -1.59 11.26 -2.39
C GLU A 89 -1.58 9.89 -1.70
N GLY A 90 -2.21 9.81 -0.53
CA GLY A 90 -2.31 8.60 0.27
C GLY A 90 -3.76 8.21 0.48
N LEU A 91 -4.05 6.92 0.45
CA LEU A 91 -5.33 6.35 0.84
C LEU A 91 -5.09 5.30 1.93
N GLY A 92 -5.52 5.61 3.15
CA GLY A 92 -5.60 4.63 4.23
C GLY A 92 -6.89 3.86 4.11
N VAL A 93 -6.81 2.52 4.14
CA VAL A 93 -7.96 1.62 4.02
C VAL A 93 -7.99 0.72 5.25
N PRO A 94 -9.03 0.78 6.07
CA PRO A 94 -9.13 -0.11 7.22
C PRO A 94 -9.22 -1.57 6.82
N GLU A 95 -8.55 -2.42 7.60
CA GLU A 95 -8.65 -3.87 7.43
C GLU A 95 -10.12 -4.32 7.50
N PRO A 96 -10.96 -3.94 8.47
CA PRO A 96 -12.34 -4.42 8.51
C PRO A 96 -13.27 -3.92 7.38
N LEU A 97 -12.78 -3.07 6.45
CA LEU A 97 -13.59 -2.54 5.36
C LEU A 97 -14.04 -3.67 4.41
N ALA A 98 -15.34 -3.71 4.13
CA ALA A 98 -15.94 -4.70 3.25
C ALA A 98 -15.30 -4.74 1.86
N ALA A 99 -15.21 -5.93 1.27
CA ALA A 99 -14.55 -6.16 -0.01
C ALA A 99 -15.14 -5.28 -1.13
N GLU A 100 -16.47 -5.18 -1.21
CA GLU A 100 -17.18 -4.39 -2.22
C GLU A 100 -16.85 -2.90 -2.09
N ARG A 101 -16.65 -2.42 -0.85
CA ARG A 101 -16.25 -1.04 -0.59
C ARG A 101 -14.80 -0.82 -1.02
N CYS A 102 -13.88 -1.73 -0.69
CA CYS A 102 -12.49 -1.65 -1.17
C CYS A 102 -12.43 -1.60 -2.70
N ILE A 103 -13.16 -2.47 -3.38
CA ILE A 103 -13.23 -2.51 -4.84
C ILE A 103 -13.80 -1.19 -5.39
N GLN A 104 -14.82 -0.62 -4.75
CA GLN A 104 -15.39 0.66 -5.16
C GLN A 104 -14.38 1.81 -5.01
N GLU A 105 -13.64 1.89 -3.90
CA GLU A 105 -12.56 2.88 -3.72
C GLU A 105 -11.53 2.77 -4.85
N GLY A 106 -11.20 1.55 -5.28
CA GLY A 106 -10.32 1.31 -6.41
C GLY A 106 -10.83 1.92 -7.71
N ARG A 107 -12.10 1.69 -8.05
CA ARG A 107 -12.75 2.28 -9.23
C ARG A 107 -12.76 3.80 -9.17
N ASP A 108 -13.12 4.34 -8.01
CA ASP A 108 -13.21 5.77 -7.79
C ASP A 108 -11.83 6.42 -7.94
N LEU A 109 -10.78 5.78 -7.39
CA LEU A 109 -9.39 6.20 -7.56
C LEU A 109 -8.97 6.23 -9.03
N ALA A 110 -9.25 5.16 -9.79
CA ALA A 110 -8.88 5.08 -11.21
C ALA A 110 -9.53 6.16 -12.08
N ALA A 111 -10.67 6.71 -11.64
CA ALA A 111 -11.38 7.79 -12.33
C ALA A 111 -10.87 9.21 -11.99
N ARG A 112 -9.94 9.37 -11.05
CA ARG A 112 -9.50 10.70 -10.56
C ARG A 112 -8.60 11.46 -11.51
N ALA A 113 -7.91 10.77 -12.41
CA ALA A 113 -7.05 11.37 -13.42
C ALA A 113 -6.98 10.47 -14.65
N GLU A 114 -6.47 10.99 -15.78
CA GLU A 114 -6.32 10.21 -17.01
C GLU A 114 -5.38 9.00 -16.81
N ARG A 115 -4.26 9.19 -16.10
CA ARG A 115 -3.32 8.12 -15.74
C ARG A 115 -3.05 8.12 -14.25
N VAL A 116 -3.68 7.19 -13.54
CA VAL A 116 -3.42 6.94 -12.13
C VAL A 116 -2.46 5.76 -11.99
N ALA A 117 -1.39 5.95 -11.23
CA ALA A 117 -0.53 4.87 -10.75
C ALA A 117 -0.80 4.62 -9.27
N LEU A 118 -0.68 3.36 -8.84
CA LEU A 118 -0.83 2.97 -7.44
C LEU A 118 0.48 2.38 -6.90
N LEU A 119 0.84 2.77 -5.68
CA LEU A 119 1.81 2.07 -4.84
C LEU A 119 1.03 1.44 -3.68
N VAL A 120 0.81 0.13 -3.75
CA VAL A 120 -0.07 -0.58 -2.81
C VAL A 120 0.79 -1.27 -1.76
N MET A 121 0.55 -0.91 -0.50
CA MET A 121 1.32 -1.31 0.66
C MET A 121 0.49 -2.27 1.53
N GLY A 122 1.10 -3.38 1.94
CA GLY A 122 0.50 -4.33 2.85
C GLY A 122 1.23 -5.66 2.82
N ASP A 123 1.19 -6.34 3.96
CA ASP A 123 1.83 -7.64 4.15
C ASP A 123 0.82 -8.77 3.91
N ALA A 124 1.34 -9.95 3.55
CA ALA A 124 0.57 -11.18 3.55
C ALA A 124 0.36 -11.67 5.00
N SER A 125 0.12 -12.96 5.22
CA SER A 125 -0.23 -13.47 6.56
C SER A 125 0.89 -13.26 7.57
N ALA A 126 0.54 -12.96 8.83
CA ALA A 126 1.47 -12.86 9.95
C ALA A 126 1.53 -14.12 10.82
N CYS A 127 1.12 -15.26 10.25
CA CYS A 127 0.89 -16.53 10.94
C CYS A 127 1.74 -17.70 10.39
N ARG A 128 2.90 -17.43 9.78
CA ARG A 128 3.66 -18.44 9.00
C ARG A 128 4.54 -19.37 9.84
N THR A 129 4.81 -19.04 11.10
CA THR A 129 5.70 -19.83 11.99
C THR A 129 5.25 -19.75 13.45
N LEU A 130 5.75 -20.65 14.29
CA LEU A 130 5.49 -20.65 15.74
C LEU A 130 5.97 -19.35 16.45
N LYS A 131 6.91 -18.61 15.83
CA LYS A 131 7.44 -17.34 16.34
C LYS A 131 6.83 -16.12 15.65
N ALA A 132 5.91 -16.35 14.72
CA ALA A 132 5.24 -15.28 14.01
C ALA A 132 4.35 -14.46 14.97
N PRO A 133 4.10 -13.17 14.69
CA PRO A 133 3.25 -12.33 15.53
C PRO A 133 1.85 -12.93 15.81
N GLY A 134 1.24 -13.56 14.81
CA GLY A 134 -0.07 -14.21 14.91
C GLY A 134 -0.02 -15.69 15.32
N TYR A 135 1.17 -16.23 15.65
CA TYR A 135 1.44 -17.65 15.85
C TYR A 135 1.18 -18.51 14.59
N LEU A 136 1.58 -19.78 14.60
CA LEU A 136 1.42 -20.64 13.43
C LEU A 136 -0.06 -20.95 13.18
N ASP A 137 -0.53 -20.65 11.97
CA ASP A 137 -1.76 -21.17 11.39
C ASP A 137 -1.40 -21.86 10.06
N GLU A 138 -1.76 -23.13 9.90
CA GLU A 138 -1.41 -23.92 8.71
C GLU A 138 -2.05 -23.36 7.42
N ARG A 139 -3.13 -22.59 7.53
CA ARG A 139 -3.81 -21.91 6.42
C ARG A 139 -3.04 -20.71 5.88
N ALA A 140 -2.05 -20.22 6.62
CA ALA A 140 -1.23 -19.07 6.24
C ALA A 140 -0.42 -19.32 4.96
N ALA A 141 0.22 -20.49 4.84
CA ALA A 141 1.05 -20.81 3.66
C ALA A 141 0.25 -20.85 2.35
N PRO A 142 -0.87 -21.61 2.29
CA PRO A 142 -1.68 -21.67 1.09
C PRO A 142 -2.31 -20.32 0.73
N PHE A 143 -2.74 -19.53 1.72
CA PHE A 143 -3.31 -18.21 1.49
C PHE A 143 -2.28 -17.26 0.84
N ASP A 144 -1.07 -17.18 1.40
CA ASP A 144 0.01 -16.34 0.85
C ASP A 144 0.38 -16.76 -0.57
N ALA A 145 0.45 -18.07 -0.84
CA ALA A 145 0.76 -18.58 -2.18
C ALA A 145 -0.32 -18.22 -3.21
N GLU A 146 -1.60 -18.21 -2.81
CA GLU A 146 -2.69 -17.76 -3.67
C GLU A 146 -2.59 -16.26 -4.00
N VAL A 147 -2.28 -15.44 -2.99
CA VAL A 147 -2.03 -14.01 -3.18
C VAL A 147 -0.83 -13.77 -4.10
N ALA A 148 0.28 -14.48 -3.88
CA ALA A 148 1.49 -14.36 -4.69
C ALA A 148 1.19 -14.68 -6.17
N ARG A 149 0.49 -15.79 -6.44
CA ARG A 149 0.02 -16.16 -7.78
C ARG A 149 -0.88 -15.08 -8.39
N ALA A 150 -1.82 -14.55 -7.61
CA ALA A 150 -2.75 -13.53 -8.09
C ALA A 150 -2.03 -12.21 -8.45
N LEU A 151 -1.05 -11.79 -7.63
CA LEU A 151 -0.21 -10.63 -7.90
C LEU A 151 0.72 -10.85 -9.10
N GLU A 152 1.29 -12.04 -9.25
CA GLU A 152 2.13 -12.38 -10.40
C GLU A 152 1.34 -12.33 -11.72
N ALA A 153 0.12 -12.89 -11.73
CA ALA A 153 -0.71 -12.98 -12.93
C ALA A 153 -1.55 -11.72 -13.22
N ALA A 154 -1.48 -10.70 -12.36
CA ALA A 154 -2.43 -9.59 -12.34
C ALA A 154 -3.91 -10.02 -12.30
N ASP A 155 -4.19 -11.09 -11.55
CA ASP A 155 -5.51 -11.73 -11.44
C ASP A 155 -6.43 -10.93 -10.50
N THR A 156 -7.08 -9.92 -11.05
CA THR A 156 -8.00 -9.06 -10.29
C THR A 156 -9.20 -9.82 -9.73
N ALA A 157 -9.63 -10.91 -10.37
CA ALA A 157 -10.75 -11.72 -9.89
C ALA A 157 -10.37 -12.45 -8.60
N ALA A 158 -9.19 -13.06 -8.54
CA ALA A 158 -8.68 -13.70 -7.33
C ALA A 158 -8.50 -12.70 -6.19
N LEU A 159 -7.91 -11.52 -6.46
CA LEU A 159 -7.73 -10.49 -5.42
C LEU A 159 -9.07 -9.96 -4.86
N ARG A 160 -10.12 -9.87 -5.69
CA ARG A 160 -11.47 -9.50 -5.23
C ARG A 160 -12.09 -10.56 -4.33
N ALA A 161 -11.80 -11.83 -4.59
CA ALA A 161 -12.36 -12.97 -3.90
C ALA A 161 -11.70 -13.28 -2.54
N LEU A 162 -10.63 -12.56 -2.17
CA LEU A 162 -9.98 -12.74 -0.87
C LEU A 162 -10.99 -12.58 0.28
N ASP A 163 -11.15 -13.64 1.06
CA ASP A 163 -12.10 -13.70 2.18
C ASP A 163 -11.65 -12.76 3.31
N PRO A 164 -12.43 -11.73 3.67
CA PRO A 164 -12.07 -10.81 4.76
C PRO A 164 -12.00 -11.49 6.13
N VAL A 165 -12.78 -12.55 6.38
CA VAL A 165 -12.76 -13.26 7.65
C VAL A 165 -11.46 -14.03 7.81
N LEU A 166 -11.13 -14.86 6.81
CA LEU A 166 -9.88 -15.62 6.82
C LEU A 166 -8.65 -14.70 6.83
N ALA A 167 -8.67 -13.61 6.04
CA ALA A 167 -7.60 -12.62 6.05
C ALA A 167 -7.41 -11.98 7.43
N GLY A 168 -8.50 -11.68 8.13
CA GLY A 168 -8.45 -11.16 9.50
C GLY A 168 -7.88 -12.17 10.49
N GLU A 169 -8.30 -13.44 10.42
CA GLU A 169 -7.74 -14.54 11.24
C GLU A 169 -6.23 -14.73 11.01
N LEU A 170 -5.77 -14.57 9.77
CA LEU A 170 -4.37 -14.70 9.37
C LEU A 170 -3.57 -13.38 9.48
N GLN A 171 -4.21 -12.31 9.95
CA GLN A 171 -3.63 -10.97 10.11
C GLN A 171 -3.03 -10.39 8.81
N VAL A 172 -3.67 -10.62 7.68
CA VAL A 172 -3.24 -10.17 6.34
C VAL A 172 -3.58 -8.69 6.16
N SER A 173 -2.60 -7.82 6.41
CA SER A 173 -2.80 -6.37 6.28
C SER A 173 -2.98 -5.87 4.84
N GLY A 174 -2.51 -6.65 3.85
CA GLY A 174 -2.62 -6.32 2.43
C GLY A 174 -3.98 -6.58 1.79
N ARG A 175 -4.88 -7.34 2.42
CA ARG A 175 -6.13 -7.77 1.78
C ARG A 175 -7.01 -6.60 1.31
N ALA A 176 -7.27 -5.62 2.17
CA ALA A 176 -8.06 -4.43 1.80
C ALA A 176 -7.37 -3.61 0.68
N PRO A 177 -6.09 -3.23 0.81
CA PRO A 177 -5.35 -2.55 -0.26
C PRO A 177 -5.30 -3.31 -1.60
N TRP A 178 -5.18 -4.64 -1.59
CA TRP A 178 -5.21 -5.43 -2.83
C TRP A 178 -6.59 -5.49 -3.48
N GLN A 179 -7.67 -5.44 -2.70
CA GLN A 179 -9.02 -5.30 -3.25
C GLN A 179 -9.25 -3.91 -3.87
N VAL A 180 -8.63 -2.85 -3.32
CA VAL A 180 -8.57 -1.52 -3.98
C VAL A 180 -7.80 -1.61 -5.30
N LEU A 181 -6.64 -2.25 -5.32
CA LEU A 181 -5.87 -2.48 -6.55
C LEU A 181 -6.72 -3.18 -7.62
N ALA A 182 -7.43 -4.25 -7.23
CA ALA A 182 -8.27 -5.02 -8.12
C ALA A 182 -9.48 -4.23 -8.64
N GLY A 183 -10.02 -3.30 -7.86
CA GLY A 183 -11.05 -2.35 -8.29
C GLY A 183 -10.50 -1.37 -9.32
N ALA A 184 -9.33 -0.79 -9.07
CA ALA A 184 -8.69 0.17 -9.97
C ALA A 184 -8.30 -0.45 -11.33
N ALA A 185 -8.03 -1.76 -11.35
CA ALA A 185 -7.60 -2.49 -12.54
C ALA A 185 -8.75 -3.16 -13.33
N GLU A 186 -10.02 -3.01 -12.94
CA GLU A 186 -11.18 -3.80 -13.42
C GLU A 186 -11.29 -3.97 -14.94
N ASN A 187 -10.85 -2.98 -15.72
CA ASN A 187 -11.00 -2.96 -17.17
C ASN A 187 -9.68 -2.66 -17.89
N THR A 188 -8.55 -2.83 -17.22
CA THR A 188 -7.22 -2.58 -17.82
C THR A 188 -6.42 -3.87 -17.85
N PRO A 189 -5.96 -4.34 -19.02
CA PRO A 189 -5.05 -5.46 -19.08
C PRO A 189 -3.68 -5.03 -18.52
N PHE A 190 -3.23 -5.74 -17.48
CA PHE A 190 -1.91 -5.58 -16.91
C PHE A 190 -1.11 -6.86 -17.09
N THR A 191 0.20 -6.72 -17.29
CA THR A 191 1.17 -7.78 -17.09
C THR A 191 1.72 -7.64 -15.68
N GLY A 192 1.52 -8.67 -14.85
CA GLY A 192 2.12 -8.77 -13.53
C GLY A 192 3.49 -9.44 -13.58
N ALA A 193 4.30 -9.17 -12.55
CA ALA A 193 5.53 -9.90 -12.28
C ALA A 193 5.77 -9.89 -10.78
N LEU A 194 6.02 -11.07 -10.19
CA LEU A 194 6.46 -11.20 -8.81
C LEU A 194 7.98 -11.04 -8.75
N LEU A 195 8.44 -10.11 -7.92
CA LEU A 195 9.84 -9.74 -7.77
C LEU A 195 10.45 -10.28 -6.48
N TYR A 196 9.62 -10.54 -5.48
CA TYR A 196 10.04 -11.07 -4.18
C TYR A 196 8.88 -11.77 -3.47
N GLU A 197 9.19 -12.88 -2.81
CA GLU A 197 8.32 -13.61 -1.88
C GLU A 197 9.20 -14.28 -0.82
N ASP A 198 8.98 -13.96 0.45
CA ASP A 198 9.60 -14.67 1.59
C ASP A 198 8.84 -14.37 2.90
N ALA A 199 9.08 -15.14 3.96
CA ALA A 199 8.52 -14.93 5.29
C ALA A 199 9.55 -14.99 6.43
N PRO A 200 10.64 -14.18 6.40
CA PRO A 200 11.77 -14.28 7.33
C PRO A 200 11.40 -14.05 8.80
N TYR A 201 10.33 -13.30 9.07
CA TYR A 201 9.84 -13.00 10.42
C TYR A 201 8.54 -13.74 10.77
N GLY A 202 8.17 -14.74 9.97
CA GLY A 202 6.85 -15.39 10.06
C GLY A 202 5.71 -14.54 9.51
N VAL A 203 6.03 -13.43 8.85
CA VAL A 203 5.11 -12.56 8.10
C VAL A 203 5.46 -12.66 6.62
N GLY A 204 4.49 -12.91 5.76
CA GLY A 204 4.72 -12.98 4.31
C GLY A 204 4.92 -11.60 3.69
N TYR A 205 6.05 -11.40 3.02
CA TYR A 205 6.37 -10.19 2.28
C TYR A 205 6.39 -10.49 0.78
N LEU A 206 5.58 -9.74 0.03
CA LEU A 206 5.42 -9.88 -1.42
C LEU A 206 5.77 -8.55 -2.09
N VAL A 207 6.52 -8.60 -3.19
CA VAL A 207 6.74 -7.43 -4.05
C VAL A 207 6.39 -7.81 -5.47
N ALA A 208 5.44 -7.10 -6.07
CA ALA A 208 5.03 -7.30 -7.45
C ALA A 208 4.94 -5.97 -8.20
N THR A 209 5.05 -6.04 -9.53
CA THR A 209 4.82 -4.89 -10.41
C THR A 209 3.79 -5.23 -11.46
N TRP A 210 2.85 -4.32 -11.69
CA TRP A 210 1.91 -4.40 -12.80
C TRP A 210 2.20 -3.28 -13.78
N SER A 211 2.31 -3.62 -15.07
CA SER A 211 2.50 -2.65 -16.16
C SER A 211 1.49 -2.90 -17.26
N ARG A 212 1.07 -1.83 -17.95
CA ARG A 212 0.37 -2.00 -19.22
C ARG A 212 1.34 -2.64 -20.23
N PRO A 213 0.86 -3.53 -21.11
CA PRO A 213 1.65 -4.07 -22.21
C PRO A 213 2.12 -2.98 -23.19
#